data_AF-A0A1C6TYC1-F1
#
_entry.id   AF-A0A1C6TYC1-F1
#
_cell.length_a   1.000
_cell.length_b   1.000
_cell.length_c   1.000
_cell.angle_alpha   90.00
_cell.angle_beta   90.00
_cell.angle_gamma   90.00
#
_symmetry.space_group_name_H-M   'P 1'
#
loop_
_entity.id
_entity.type
_entity.pdbx_description
1 polymer ?
#
loop_
_entity_poly.entity_id
_entity_poly.type
_entity_poly.pdbx_seq_one_letter_code
_entity_poly.pdbx_strand_id
1 'polypeptide(L)'
;MRVDIVSIFPEYFAPLDLSLIGKARANGTLRLAVHDLRTWTHDVHRTVDDTPYGGGPGMVMRPEPWGEALDALVPGADGEPEPRLLVPSPVGVRFTQALAHELAAESHLLFACGRYEGIDQRVLDHAATRMRVTEVSLGDYVLFGGEVAVLVILEAVTRLLPGVLGNAGSLDEESHAHGLLEAPMYTKPATWRGHEVPEVLRSGDHGRIARWRRDESLLRTAARRPDMIAALPPRAWTSGTGRPWTGVDFSRRRGMWQSRGVAASVHAVGGCEDPRPGPASPATTRGSESPIRASTDGAP
;
A
#
# COMPACT_ATOMS: atom_id res chain seq x y z
N MET A 1 5.78 -18.39 2.17
CA MET A 1 4.70 -17.95 1.26
C MET A 1 4.85 -18.66 -0.08
N ARG A 2 3.73 -19.06 -0.70
CA ARG A 2 3.67 -19.56 -2.09
C ARG A 2 3.20 -18.42 -3.01
N VAL A 3 3.81 -18.33 -4.20
CA VAL A 3 3.44 -17.37 -5.24
C VAL A 3 3.38 -18.09 -6.58
N ASP A 4 2.26 -17.97 -7.27
CA ASP A 4 2.11 -18.39 -8.66
C ASP A 4 1.86 -17.15 -9.52
N ILE A 5 2.55 -17.05 -10.66
CA ILE A 5 2.41 -15.94 -11.60
C ILE A 5 2.04 -16.52 -12.96
N VAL A 6 0.93 -16.06 -13.51
CA VAL A 6 0.51 -16.41 -14.87
C VAL A 6 0.75 -15.21 -15.77
N SER A 7 1.53 -15.40 -16.83
CA SER A 7 1.88 -14.36 -17.80
C SER A 7 2.20 -14.99 -19.15
N ILE A 8 2.14 -14.18 -20.21
CA ILE A 8 2.62 -14.55 -21.54
C ILE A 8 4.10 -14.15 -21.75
N PHE A 9 4.79 -13.66 -20.72
CA PHE A 9 6.23 -13.36 -20.72
C PHE A 9 6.90 -13.88 -19.44
N PRO A 10 7.06 -15.21 -19.27
CA PRO A 10 7.70 -15.77 -18.09
C PRO A 10 9.10 -15.19 -17.82
N GLU A 11 9.86 -14.91 -18.88
CA GLU A 11 11.23 -14.38 -18.80
C GLU A 11 11.29 -12.98 -18.18
N TYR A 12 10.17 -12.24 -18.18
CA TYR A 12 10.06 -10.92 -17.54
C TYR A 12 10.37 -11.00 -16.03
N PHE A 13 10.21 -12.17 -15.42
CA PHE A 13 10.38 -12.42 -14.00
C PHE A 13 11.79 -12.86 -13.59
N ALA A 14 12.75 -12.91 -14.52
CA ALA A 14 14.16 -13.15 -14.20
C ALA A 14 14.73 -12.29 -13.05
N PRO A 15 14.33 -11.01 -12.86
CA PRO A 15 14.77 -10.21 -11.71
C PRO A 15 14.42 -10.80 -10.34
N LEU A 16 13.42 -11.68 -10.23
CA LEU A 16 13.01 -12.31 -8.97
C LEU A 16 14.03 -13.34 -8.45
N ASP A 17 15.04 -13.68 -9.25
CA ASP A 17 16.16 -14.53 -8.81
C ASP A 17 17.34 -13.73 -8.25
N LEU A 18 17.25 -12.39 -8.26
CA LEU A 18 18.30 -11.49 -7.79
C LEU A 18 18.11 -11.08 -6.32
N SER A 19 19.20 -10.67 -5.69
CA SER A 19 19.21 -9.97 -4.40
C SER A 19 18.45 -10.72 -3.28
N LEU A 20 17.71 -10.00 -2.42
CA LEU A 20 16.99 -10.56 -1.28
C LEU A 20 15.84 -11.49 -1.67
N ILE A 21 15.16 -11.23 -2.78
CA ILE A 21 14.10 -12.11 -3.29
C ILE A 21 14.71 -13.45 -3.70
N GLY A 22 15.79 -13.45 -4.47
CA GLY A 22 16.52 -14.66 -4.85
C GLY A 22 16.99 -15.47 -3.63
N LYS A 23 17.49 -14.79 -2.59
CA LYS A 23 17.84 -15.46 -1.31
C LYS A 23 16.62 -16.05 -0.61
N ALA A 24 15.50 -15.33 -0.56
CA ALA A 24 14.24 -15.82 -0.01
C ALA A 24 13.67 -17.02 -0.78
N ARG A 25 13.98 -17.14 -2.07
CA ARG A 25 13.68 -18.34 -2.86
C ARG A 25 14.60 -19.49 -2.51
N ALA A 26 15.90 -19.25 -2.50
CA ALA A 26 16.91 -20.27 -2.22
C ALA A 26 16.78 -20.91 -0.83
N ASN A 27 16.32 -20.16 0.17
CA ASN A 27 16.08 -20.66 1.53
C ASN A 27 14.65 -21.18 1.78
N GLY A 28 13.77 -21.11 0.78
CA GLY A 28 12.39 -21.61 0.85
C GLY A 28 11.39 -20.68 1.56
N THR A 29 11.78 -19.49 2.02
CA THR A 29 10.85 -18.50 2.60
C THR A 29 9.78 -18.08 1.57
N LEU A 30 10.18 -17.97 0.30
CA LEU A 30 9.34 -17.68 -0.85
C LEU A 30 9.41 -18.84 -1.86
N ARG A 31 8.29 -19.54 -2.08
CA ARG A 31 8.16 -20.54 -3.14
C ARG A 31 7.46 -19.89 -4.32
N LEU A 32 8.18 -19.67 -5.41
CA LEU A 32 7.67 -18.94 -6.57
C LEU A 32 7.69 -19.79 -7.83
N ALA A 33 6.56 -19.83 -8.53
CA ALA A 33 6.40 -20.44 -9.84
C ALA A 33 5.85 -19.42 -10.84
N VAL A 34 6.37 -19.47 -12.07
CA VAL A 34 5.93 -18.63 -13.19
C VAL A 34 5.43 -19.56 -14.29
N HIS A 35 4.24 -19.28 -14.80
CA HIS A 35 3.53 -20.11 -15.75
C HIS A 35 3.24 -19.33 -17.03
N ASP A 36 3.62 -19.89 -18.17
CA ASP A 36 3.28 -19.33 -19.49
C ASP A 36 1.81 -19.61 -19.79
N LEU A 37 0.96 -18.58 -19.84
CA LEU A 37 -0.48 -18.76 -20.11
C LEU A 37 -0.73 -19.53 -21.42
N ARG A 38 0.18 -19.43 -22.39
CA ARG A 38 0.10 -20.14 -23.66
C ARG A 38 0.24 -21.66 -23.54
N THR A 39 0.46 -22.23 -22.36
CA THR A 39 0.42 -23.69 -22.17
C THR A 39 -1.00 -24.22 -22.07
N TRP A 40 -1.99 -23.36 -21.83
CA TRP A 40 -3.41 -23.69 -21.75
C TRP A 40 -4.19 -23.29 -23.01
N THR A 41 -3.51 -23.25 -24.16
CA THR A 41 -4.11 -23.00 -25.46
C THR A 41 -4.08 -24.27 -26.30
N HIS A 42 -5.12 -24.50 -27.09
CA HIS A 42 -5.28 -25.74 -27.86
C HIS A 42 -5.06 -25.58 -29.37
N ASP A 43 -4.84 -24.35 -29.84
CA ASP A 43 -4.53 -24.06 -31.25
C ASP A 43 -3.02 -24.03 -31.51
N VAL A 44 -2.64 -24.27 -32.76
CA VAL A 44 -1.23 -24.33 -33.20
C VAL A 44 -0.49 -23.00 -32.97
N HIS A 45 -1.20 -21.88 -33.00
CA HIS A 45 -0.61 -20.55 -32.82
C HIS A 45 -0.50 -20.14 -31.35
N ARG A 46 -1.00 -20.97 -30.43
CA ARG A 46 -1.04 -20.71 -28.99
C ARG A 46 -1.68 -19.36 -28.67
N THR A 47 -2.87 -19.15 -29.22
CA THR A 47 -3.59 -17.88 -29.22
C THR A 47 -4.25 -17.60 -27.87
N VAL A 48 -3.85 -16.49 -27.24
CA VAL A 48 -4.31 -16.09 -25.89
C VAL A 48 -5.21 -14.86 -25.90
N ASP A 49 -5.48 -14.27 -27.06
CA ASP A 49 -6.21 -13.03 -27.23
C ASP A 49 -7.08 -13.06 -28.49
N ASP A 50 -8.13 -12.24 -28.52
CA ASP A 50 -9.01 -12.04 -29.67
C ASP A 50 -9.56 -10.61 -29.67
N THR A 51 -10.21 -10.21 -30.77
CA THR A 51 -10.87 -8.92 -30.92
C THR A 51 -12.00 -8.73 -29.89
N PRO A 52 -12.20 -7.51 -29.36
CA PRO A 52 -13.24 -7.25 -28.38
C PRO A 52 -14.65 -7.29 -28.99
N TYR A 53 -15.60 -7.89 -28.27
CA TYR A 53 -17.02 -7.67 -28.53
C TYR A 53 -17.38 -6.18 -28.36
N GLY A 54 -18.26 -5.68 -29.23
CA GLY A 54 -18.60 -4.25 -29.30
C GLY A 54 -17.70 -3.44 -30.24
N GLY A 55 -16.65 -4.05 -30.79
CA GLY A 55 -15.69 -3.40 -31.68
C GLY A 55 -14.71 -2.49 -30.93
N GLY A 56 -13.84 -1.81 -31.70
CA GLY A 56 -12.75 -0.99 -31.17
C GLY A 56 -11.37 -1.56 -31.53
N PRO A 57 -10.31 -0.75 -31.37
CA PRO A 57 -8.95 -1.22 -31.57
C PRO A 57 -8.50 -2.14 -30.42
N GLY A 58 -7.43 -2.91 -30.65
CA GLY A 58 -6.79 -3.72 -29.63
C GLY A 58 -7.31 -5.17 -29.57
N MET A 59 -6.82 -5.89 -28.58
CA MET A 59 -7.11 -7.31 -28.33
C MET A 59 -7.45 -7.50 -26.86
N VAL A 60 -8.30 -8.46 -26.54
CA VAL A 60 -8.66 -8.85 -25.17
C VAL A 60 -8.21 -10.29 -24.95
N MET A 61 -7.59 -10.56 -23.80
CA MET A 61 -7.15 -11.92 -23.50
C MET A 61 -8.35 -12.84 -23.30
N ARG A 62 -8.32 -13.97 -23.99
CA ARG A 62 -9.42 -14.94 -24.08
C ARG A 62 -9.71 -15.60 -22.74
N PRO A 63 -10.98 -15.92 -22.45
CA PRO A 63 -11.35 -16.51 -21.18
C PRO A 63 -10.88 -17.97 -21.02
N GLU A 64 -10.78 -18.76 -22.10
CA GLU A 64 -10.52 -20.20 -21.98
C GLU A 64 -9.13 -20.53 -21.41
N PRO A 65 -8.01 -19.98 -21.93
CA PRO A 65 -6.69 -20.25 -21.36
C PRO A 65 -6.57 -19.78 -19.91
N TRP A 66 -7.22 -18.67 -19.56
CA TRP A 66 -7.26 -18.16 -18.20
C TRP A 66 -8.05 -19.07 -17.26
N GLY A 67 -9.24 -19.53 -17.69
CA GLY A 67 -10.05 -20.47 -16.93
C GLY A 67 -9.27 -21.74 -16.60
N GLU A 68 -8.66 -22.36 -17.61
CA GLU A 68 -7.86 -23.58 -17.44
C GLU A 68 -6.61 -23.36 -16.56
N ALA A 69 -5.94 -22.22 -16.70
CA ALA A 69 -4.82 -21.86 -15.83
C ALA A 69 -5.25 -21.72 -14.37
N LEU A 70 -6.37 -21.04 -14.11
CA LEU A 70 -6.90 -20.90 -12.75
C LEU A 70 -7.36 -22.24 -12.19
N ASP A 71 -7.98 -23.10 -13.01
CA ASP A 71 -8.41 -24.45 -12.60
C ASP A 71 -7.22 -25.34 -12.23
N ALA A 72 -6.09 -25.21 -12.92
CA ALA A 72 -4.88 -25.97 -12.64
C ALA A 72 -4.12 -25.47 -11.39
N LEU A 73 -4.18 -24.17 -11.09
CA LEU A 73 -3.35 -23.54 -10.06
C LEU A 73 -4.06 -23.35 -8.72
N VAL A 74 -5.39 -23.30 -8.72
CA VAL A 74 -6.21 -23.17 -7.52
C VAL A 74 -6.49 -24.58 -6.99
N PRO A 75 -6.08 -24.90 -5.74
CA PRO A 75 -6.32 -26.22 -5.17
C PRO A 75 -7.82 -26.58 -5.18
N GLY A 76 -8.12 -27.85 -5.40
CA GLY A 76 -9.44 -28.40 -5.07
C GLY A 76 -9.66 -28.37 -3.54
N ALA A 77 -10.90 -28.65 -3.10
CA ALA A 77 -11.39 -28.57 -1.71
C ALA A 77 -10.62 -29.38 -0.64
N ASP A 78 -9.48 -29.99 -0.99
CA ASP A 78 -8.63 -30.82 -0.15
C ASP A 78 -7.66 -29.97 0.68
N GLY A 79 -8.19 -29.12 1.56
CA GLY A 79 -7.49 -28.59 2.75
C GLY A 79 -6.33 -27.59 2.52
N GLU A 80 -5.91 -27.32 1.29
CA GLU A 80 -4.97 -26.24 0.99
C GLU A 80 -5.68 -24.88 1.02
N PRO A 81 -5.05 -23.83 1.58
CA PRO A 81 -5.65 -22.50 1.64
C PRO A 81 -5.86 -21.95 0.23
N GLU A 82 -7.05 -21.40 -0.02
CA GLU A 82 -7.36 -20.73 -1.27
C GLU A 82 -6.40 -19.55 -1.52
N PRO A 83 -5.85 -19.42 -2.74
CA PRO A 83 -5.00 -18.29 -3.05
C PRO A 83 -5.82 -16.99 -3.07
N ARG A 84 -5.17 -15.88 -2.73
CA ARG A 84 -5.67 -14.58 -3.15
C ARG A 84 -5.23 -14.31 -4.58
N LEU A 85 -6.17 -14.07 -5.49
CA LEU A 85 -5.89 -13.69 -6.87
C LEU A 85 -5.70 -12.17 -6.98
N LEU A 86 -4.54 -11.75 -7.48
CA LEU A 86 -4.16 -10.38 -7.71
C LEU A 86 -4.15 -10.14 -9.22
N VAL A 87 -4.90 -9.15 -9.68
CA VAL A 87 -4.97 -8.78 -11.10
C VAL A 87 -4.43 -7.36 -11.24
N PRO A 88 -3.19 -7.15 -11.71
CA PRO A 88 -2.69 -5.82 -12.00
C PRO A 88 -3.56 -5.12 -13.04
N SER A 89 -4.18 -4.01 -12.63
CA SER A 89 -5.21 -3.33 -13.41
C SER A 89 -5.26 -1.85 -12.99
N PRO A 90 -5.25 -0.88 -13.92
CA PRO A 90 -5.30 0.54 -13.57
C PRO A 90 -6.63 0.95 -12.91
N VAL A 91 -7.71 0.17 -13.07
CA VAL A 91 -9.01 0.40 -12.40
C VAL A 91 -9.06 -0.18 -10.98
N GLY A 92 -8.03 -0.93 -10.58
CA GLY A 92 -7.96 -1.58 -9.27
C GLY A 92 -7.68 -0.64 -8.11
N VAL A 93 -7.69 -1.19 -6.90
CA VAL A 93 -7.31 -0.43 -5.69
C VAL A 93 -5.84 -0.04 -5.77
N ARG A 94 -5.49 1.18 -5.33
CA ARG A 94 -4.09 1.63 -5.36
C ARG A 94 -3.24 0.78 -4.42
N PHE A 95 -2.09 0.33 -4.91
CA PHE A 95 -1.10 -0.36 -4.11
C PHE A 95 -0.49 0.60 -3.07
N THR A 96 -0.52 0.20 -1.81
CA THR A 96 0.01 0.97 -0.68
C THR A 96 0.83 0.06 0.23
N GLN A 97 1.64 0.66 1.09
CA GLN A 97 2.39 -0.11 2.09
C GLN A 97 1.47 -0.92 3.02
N ALA A 98 0.27 -0.41 3.33
CA ALA A 98 -0.73 -1.14 4.11
C ALA A 98 -1.21 -2.40 3.37
N LEU A 99 -1.49 -2.29 2.06
CA LEU A 99 -1.83 -3.44 1.24
C LEU A 99 -0.65 -4.43 1.12
N ALA A 100 0.59 -3.96 1.05
CA ALA A 100 1.76 -4.84 1.08
C ALA A 100 1.83 -5.66 2.38
N HIS A 101 1.55 -5.07 3.55
CA HIS A 101 1.46 -5.78 4.82
C HIS A 101 0.32 -6.81 4.84
N GLU A 102 -0.86 -6.46 4.31
CA GLU A 102 -1.98 -7.39 4.17
C GLU A 102 -1.60 -8.59 3.30
N LEU A 103 -0.99 -8.35 2.13
CA LEU A 103 -0.54 -9.40 1.22
C LEU A 103 0.59 -10.25 1.81
N ALA A 104 1.47 -9.67 2.64
CA ALA A 104 2.55 -10.40 3.33
C ALA A 104 2.03 -11.43 4.35
N ALA A 105 0.79 -11.27 4.83
CA ALA A 105 0.15 -12.22 5.74
C ALA A 105 -0.49 -13.42 5.00
N GLU A 106 -0.63 -13.35 3.68
CA GLU A 106 -1.19 -14.45 2.88
C GLU A 106 -0.22 -15.63 2.78
N SER A 107 -0.75 -16.86 2.88
CA SER A 107 0.04 -18.07 2.65
C SER A 107 0.30 -18.31 1.17
N HIS A 108 -0.64 -17.92 0.30
CA HIS A 108 -0.62 -18.15 -1.14
C HIS A 108 -1.17 -16.94 -1.92
N LEU A 109 -0.34 -16.38 -2.81
CA LEU A 109 -0.74 -15.37 -3.78
C LEU A 109 -0.70 -15.95 -5.20
N LEU A 110 -1.70 -15.61 -6.01
CA LEU A 110 -1.75 -15.91 -7.44
C LEU A 110 -1.86 -14.60 -8.21
N PHE A 111 -1.08 -14.44 -9.27
CA PHE A 111 -1.07 -13.22 -10.09
C PHE A 111 -1.53 -13.51 -11.52
N ALA A 112 -2.50 -12.74 -12.02
CA ALA A 112 -2.94 -12.78 -13.41
C ALA A 112 -2.43 -11.54 -14.17
N CYS A 113 -1.33 -11.69 -14.91
CA CYS A 113 -0.74 -10.58 -15.66
C CYS A 113 -1.51 -10.33 -16.97
N GLY A 114 -2.36 -9.30 -16.96
CA GLY A 114 -3.03 -8.82 -18.16
C GLY A 114 -2.06 -8.19 -19.17
N ARG A 115 -2.43 -8.28 -20.45
CA ARG A 115 -1.81 -7.65 -21.62
C ARG A 115 -2.89 -7.10 -22.54
N TYR A 116 -2.47 -6.36 -23.56
CA TYR A 116 -3.39 -5.74 -24.54
C TYR A 116 -4.39 -4.83 -23.82
N GLU A 117 -5.69 -4.92 -24.13
CA GLU A 117 -6.75 -4.17 -23.43
C GLU A 117 -7.15 -4.79 -22.07
N GLY A 118 -6.60 -5.96 -21.74
CA GLY A 118 -6.85 -6.64 -20.47
C GLY A 118 -7.36 -8.07 -20.63
N ILE A 119 -7.85 -8.61 -19.53
CA ILE A 119 -8.43 -9.96 -19.44
C ILE A 119 -9.94 -9.84 -19.60
N ASP A 120 -10.57 -10.79 -20.30
CA ASP A 120 -12.03 -10.88 -20.37
C ASP A 120 -12.65 -10.84 -18.96
N GLN A 121 -13.55 -9.89 -18.71
CA GLN A 121 -14.13 -9.64 -17.39
C GLN A 121 -14.77 -10.88 -16.76
N ARG A 122 -15.32 -11.79 -17.58
CA ARG A 122 -15.96 -13.02 -17.10
C ARG A 122 -14.98 -13.93 -16.36
N VAL A 123 -13.68 -13.84 -16.68
CA VAL A 123 -12.63 -14.57 -15.95
C VAL A 123 -12.55 -14.08 -14.51
N LEU A 124 -12.53 -12.76 -14.30
CA LEU A 124 -12.43 -12.15 -12.98
C LEU A 124 -13.71 -12.43 -12.18
N ASP A 125 -14.87 -12.25 -12.80
CA ASP A 125 -16.17 -12.50 -12.16
C ASP A 125 -16.30 -13.97 -11.74
N HIS A 126 -15.91 -14.92 -12.61
CA HIS A 126 -15.90 -16.33 -12.27
C HIS A 126 -14.89 -16.66 -11.16
N ALA A 127 -13.66 -16.12 -11.24
CA ALA A 127 -12.65 -16.32 -10.20
C ALA A 127 -13.14 -15.82 -8.82
N ALA A 128 -13.86 -14.71 -8.78
CA ALA A 128 -14.44 -14.14 -7.57
C ALA A 128 -15.50 -15.03 -6.91
N THR A 129 -16.07 -16.00 -7.62
CA THR A 129 -16.96 -17.02 -7.02
C THR A 129 -16.21 -18.10 -6.25
N ARG A 130 -14.89 -18.23 -6.43
CA ARG A 130 -14.07 -19.33 -5.91
C ARG A 130 -12.94 -18.89 -4.98
N MET A 131 -12.50 -17.64 -5.09
CA MET A 131 -11.38 -17.12 -4.31
C MET A 131 -11.48 -15.61 -4.19
N ARG A 132 -10.76 -15.03 -3.23
CA ARG A 132 -10.69 -13.56 -3.12
C ARG A 132 -9.89 -12.98 -4.28
N VAL A 133 -10.56 -12.18 -5.12
CA VAL A 133 -9.95 -11.43 -6.22
C VAL A 133 -9.69 -9.99 -5.77
N THR A 134 -8.53 -9.45 -6.12
CA THR A 134 -8.20 -8.04 -5.89
C THR A 134 -7.52 -7.50 -7.15
N GLU A 135 -8.23 -6.62 -7.85
CA GLU A 135 -7.60 -5.79 -8.86
C GLU A 135 -6.72 -4.73 -8.19
N VAL A 136 -5.46 -4.59 -8.63
CA VAL A 136 -4.49 -3.69 -7.99
C VAL A 136 -3.86 -2.76 -9.03
N SER A 137 -3.94 -1.46 -8.76
CA SER A 137 -3.30 -0.40 -9.55
C SER A 137 -2.01 0.06 -8.88
N LEU A 138 -0.93 0.25 -9.66
CA LEU A 138 0.29 0.89 -9.13
C LEU A 138 0.19 2.42 -9.06
N GLY A 139 -0.85 3.01 -9.64
CA GLY A 139 -1.05 4.45 -9.69
C GLY A 139 -1.77 4.90 -10.97
N ASP A 140 -1.96 6.22 -11.09
CA ASP A 140 -2.75 6.83 -12.17
C ASP A 140 -1.92 6.97 -13.45
N TYR A 141 -1.54 5.84 -14.03
CA TYR A 141 -0.82 5.75 -15.30
C TYR A 141 -1.04 4.38 -15.92
N VAL A 142 -0.72 4.24 -17.22
CA VAL A 142 -0.94 3.02 -17.99
C VAL A 142 0.40 2.39 -18.36
N LEU A 143 0.47 1.06 -18.26
CA LEU A 143 1.64 0.24 -18.59
C LEU A 143 1.30 -0.76 -19.70
N PHE A 144 2.30 -1.34 -20.34
CA PHE A 144 2.10 -2.35 -21.39
C PHE A 144 1.56 -3.70 -20.88
N GLY A 145 1.58 -3.94 -19.58
CA GLY A 145 1.17 -5.21 -18.99
C GLY A 145 1.38 -5.27 -17.48
N GLY A 146 0.81 -6.31 -16.88
CA GLY A 146 0.84 -6.51 -15.44
C GLY A 146 2.18 -6.97 -14.85
N GLU A 147 3.14 -7.42 -15.66
CA GLU A 147 4.35 -8.09 -15.15
C GLU A 147 5.20 -7.19 -14.27
N VAL A 148 5.42 -5.93 -14.68
CA VAL A 148 6.16 -4.96 -13.86
C VAL A 148 5.42 -4.64 -12.56
N ALA A 149 4.08 -4.66 -12.57
CA ALA A 149 3.30 -4.46 -11.37
C ALA A 149 3.45 -5.63 -10.38
N VAL A 150 3.49 -6.86 -10.89
CA VAL A 150 3.79 -8.04 -10.06
C VAL A 150 5.19 -7.95 -9.46
N LEU A 151 6.21 -7.52 -10.22
CA LEU A 151 7.56 -7.30 -9.70
C LEU A 151 7.55 -6.30 -8.52
N VAL A 152 6.90 -5.15 -8.70
CA VAL A 152 6.79 -4.11 -7.66
C VAL A 152 6.07 -4.63 -6.41
N ILE A 153 4.92 -5.30 -6.60
CA ILE A 153 4.15 -5.86 -5.49
C ILE A 153 4.97 -6.91 -4.74
N LEU A 154 5.60 -7.85 -5.45
CA LEU A 154 6.40 -8.90 -4.83
C LEU A 154 7.65 -8.38 -4.14
N GLU A 155 8.28 -7.33 -4.64
CA GLU A 155 9.41 -6.69 -3.95
C GLU A 155 8.97 -6.11 -2.60
N ALA A 156 7.84 -5.39 -2.59
CA ALA A 156 7.27 -4.80 -1.39
C ALA A 156 6.70 -5.82 -0.39
N VAL A 157 6.16 -6.94 -0.87
CA VAL A 157 5.63 -8.03 -0.03
C VAL A 157 6.75 -8.91 0.52
N THR A 158 7.68 -9.36 -0.34
CA THR A 158 8.72 -10.33 0.05
C THR A 158 9.62 -9.77 1.14
N ARG A 159 9.96 -8.48 1.09
CA ARG A 159 10.76 -7.82 2.13
C ARG A 159 10.12 -7.84 3.53
N LEU A 160 8.79 -7.95 3.61
CA LEU A 160 8.05 -8.01 4.87
C LEU A 160 7.97 -9.43 5.45
N LEU A 161 8.37 -10.45 4.68
CA LEU A 161 8.34 -11.83 5.16
C LEU A 161 9.40 -12.05 6.25
N PRO A 162 9.07 -12.79 7.33
CA PRO A 162 10.01 -13.13 8.36
C PRO A 162 11.28 -13.78 7.81
N GLY A 163 12.45 -13.25 8.20
CA GLY A 163 13.75 -13.78 7.79
C GLY A 163 14.30 -13.28 6.46
N VAL A 164 13.57 -12.44 5.72
CA VAL A 164 14.08 -11.84 4.46
C VAL A 164 14.97 -10.63 4.75
N LEU A 165 14.52 -9.70 5.58
CA LEU A 165 15.34 -8.58 6.05
C LEU A 165 16.17 -8.97 7.27
N GLY A 166 17.46 -8.65 7.24
CA GLY A 166 18.40 -9.02 8.30
C GLY A 166 18.23 -8.22 9.60
N ASN A 167 17.62 -7.03 9.56
CA ASN A 167 17.31 -6.23 10.74
C ASN A 167 15.84 -5.81 10.72
N ALA A 168 15.01 -6.46 11.53
CA ALA A 168 13.58 -6.16 11.61
C ALA A 168 13.30 -4.71 12.02
N GLY A 169 14.17 -4.10 12.85
CA GLY A 169 14.04 -2.71 13.27
C GLY A 169 14.22 -1.68 12.15
N SER A 170 14.75 -2.08 10.99
CA SER A 170 14.81 -1.20 9.81
C SER A 170 13.42 -0.89 9.24
N LEU A 171 12.45 -1.80 9.38
CA LEU A 171 11.09 -1.58 8.88
C LEU A 171 10.35 -0.46 9.63
N ASP A 172 10.67 -0.24 10.91
CA ASP A 172 10.03 0.79 11.72
C ASP A 172 10.52 2.21 11.39
N GLU A 173 11.76 2.34 10.91
CA GLU A 173 12.35 3.64 10.56
C GLU A 173 12.10 4.05 9.09
N GLU A 174 11.36 3.23 8.33
CA GLU A 174 11.13 3.43 6.90
C GLU A 174 9.99 4.39 6.56
N SER A 175 10.03 4.89 5.33
CA SER A 175 8.97 5.71 4.77
C SER A 175 7.65 4.94 4.79
N HIS A 176 6.58 5.62 5.19
CA HIS A 176 5.22 5.12 5.36
C HIS A 176 4.96 4.26 6.62
N ALA A 177 5.96 3.75 7.34
CA ALA A 177 5.76 2.93 8.55
C ALA A 177 4.95 3.65 9.65
N HIS A 178 5.12 4.97 9.75
CA HIS A 178 4.40 5.84 10.68
C HIS A 178 3.69 7.01 9.99
N GLY A 179 3.33 6.84 8.71
CA GLY A 179 2.70 7.90 7.92
C GLY A 179 3.63 9.08 7.60
N LEU A 180 4.95 8.90 7.69
CA LEU A 180 5.96 9.91 7.35
C LEU A 180 6.94 9.40 6.31
N LEU A 181 7.64 10.31 5.64
CA LEU A 181 8.84 10.02 4.84
C LEU A 181 10.07 9.93 5.74
N GLU A 182 11.04 9.10 5.36
CA GLU A 182 12.34 8.99 6.04
C GLU A 182 13.13 10.30 6.10
N ALA A 183 13.89 10.42 7.20
CA ALA A 183 14.91 11.45 7.34
C ALA A 183 15.99 11.32 6.24
N PRO A 184 16.73 12.40 5.93
CA PRO A 184 17.90 12.30 5.06
C PRO A 184 18.96 11.37 5.65
N MET A 185 19.52 10.51 4.80
CA MET A 185 20.54 9.53 5.17
C MET A 185 21.92 10.00 4.74
N TYR A 186 22.92 9.72 5.57
CA TYR A 186 24.31 10.09 5.34
C TYR A 186 25.20 8.88 5.61
N THR A 187 26.28 8.77 4.85
CA THR A 187 27.33 7.77 5.06
C THR A 187 28.70 8.42 4.93
N LYS A 188 29.76 7.66 5.20
CA LYS A 188 31.15 8.12 5.03
C LYS A 188 31.42 8.45 3.55
N PRO A 189 32.30 9.43 3.26
CA PRO A 189 33.11 10.24 4.17
C PRO A 189 32.33 11.38 4.85
N ALA A 190 32.89 11.94 5.93
CA ALA A 190 32.22 13.00 6.71
C ALA A 190 32.05 14.34 5.97
N THR A 191 32.89 14.59 4.96
CA THR A 191 32.79 15.75 4.06
C THR A 191 32.98 15.28 2.63
N TRP A 192 32.10 15.71 1.73
CA TRP A 192 32.18 15.42 0.29
C TRP A 192 31.94 16.71 -0.50
N ARG A 193 32.94 17.15 -1.27
CA ARG A 193 32.88 18.39 -2.09
C ARG A 193 32.44 19.63 -1.29
N GLY A 194 32.90 19.76 -0.05
CA GLY A 194 32.51 20.86 0.84
C GLY A 194 31.14 20.71 1.52
N HIS A 195 30.41 19.61 1.27
CA HIS A 195 29.19 19.27 1.99
C HIS A 195 29.51 18.38 3.19
N GLU A 196 29.22 18.87 4.39
CA GLU A 196 29.45 18.13 5.63
C GLU A 196 28.23 17.31 6.05
N VAL A 197 28.48 16.15 6.64
CA VAL A 197 27.47 15.39 7.39
C VAL A 197 27.07 16.22 8.63
N PRO A 198 25.76 16.37 8.93
CA PRO A 198 25.30 17.10 10.11
C PRO A 198 26.02 16.68 11.39
N GLU A 199 26.53 17.65 12.15
CA GLU A 199 27.34 17.41 13.35
C GLU A 199 26.64 16.50 14.38
N VAL A 200 25.31 16.64 14.52
CA VAL A 200 24.51 15.80 15.41
C VAL A 200 24.62 14.30 15.08
N LEU A 201 24.74 13.94 13.79
CA LEU A 201 24.91 12.55 13.35
C LEU A 201 26.30 11.99 13.65
N ARG A 202 27.26 12.87 13.98
CA ARG A 202 28.64 12.53 14.36
C ARG A 202 28.87 12.56 15.88
N SER A 203 27.86 12.96 16.66
CA SER A 203 27.99 13.20 18.10
C SER A 203 28.03 11.93 18.97
N GLY A 204 27.53 10.80 18.46
CA GLY A 204 27.33 9.58 19.25
C GLY A 204 26.15 9.64 20.23
N ASP A 205 25.45 10.78 20.33
CA ASP A 205 24.29 10.94 21.19
C ASP A 205 23.03 10.38 20.50
N HIS A 206 22.69 9.14 20.85
CA HIS A 206 21.54 8.43 20.27
C HIS A 206 20.21 9.18 20.44
N GLY A 207 20.01 9.88 21.58
CA GLY A 207 18.79 10.64 21.83
C GLY A 207 18.67 11.86 20.93
N ARG A 208 19.77 12.62 20.78
CA ARG A 208 19.83 13.77 19.86
C ARG A 208 19.71 13.35 18.40
N ILE A 209 20.32 12.23 18.02
CA ILE A 209 20.22 11.66 16.67
C ILE A 209 18.77 11.24 16.35
N ALA A 210 18.12 10.50 17.25
CA ALA A 210 16.73 10.07 17.07
C ALA A 210 15.79 11.27 16.94
N ARG A 211 15.96 12.29 17.81
CA ARG A 211 15.18 13.53 17.73
C ARG A 211 15.42 14.25 16.40
N TRP A 212 16.67 14.40 15.98
CA TRP A 212 17.00 15.04 14.71
C TRP A 212 16.39 14.30 13.51
N ARG A 213 16.45 12.97 13.48
CA ARG A 213 15.83 12.17 12.41
C ARG A 213 14.32 12.38 12.37
N ARG A 214 13.66 12.37 13.54
CA ARG A 214 12.22 12.63 13.62
C ARG A 214 11.85 14.02 13.12
N ASP A 215 12.61 15.04 13.54
CA ASP A 215 12.40 16.42 13.10
C ASP A 215 12.55 16.54 11.57
N GLU A 216 13.63 16.01 10.99
CA GLU A 216 13.86 16.05 9.53
C GLU A 216 12.84 15.24 8.73
N SER A 217 12.39 14.09 9.25
CA SER A 217 11.30 13.30 8.66
C SER A 217 10.00 14.12 8.57
N LEU A 218 9.63 14.83 9.64
CA LEU A 218 8.47 15.73 9.66
C LEU A 218 8.64 16.88 8.67
N LEU A 219 9.79 17.57 8.70
CA LEU A 219 10.10 18.67 7.78
C LEU A 219 9.96 18.22 6.32
N ARG A 220 10.57 17.08 5.98
CA ARG A 220 10.57 16.53 4.63
C ARG A 220 9.17 16.11 4.18
N THR A 221 8.40 15.48 5.07
CA THR A 221 7.03 15.06 4.77
C THR A 221 6.13 16.27 4.56
N ALA A 222 6.19 17.28 5.44
CA ALA A 222 5.42 18.51 5.26
C ALA A 222 5.74 19.22 3.93
N ALA A 223 7.01 19.20 3.52
CA ALA A 223 7.44 19.83 2.27
C ALA A 223 7.03 19.06 1.01
N ARG A 224 7.03 17.72 1.04
CA ARG A 224 6.88 16.88 -0.17
C ARG A 224 5.54 16.15 -0.27
N ARG A 225 4.94 15.82 0.88
CA ARG A 225 3.70 15.05 1.04
C ARG A 225 2.86 15.67 2.16
N PRO A 226 2.42 16.93 2.01
CA PRO A 226 1.60 17.60 3.02
C PRO A 226 0.28 16.84 3.31
N ASP A 227 -0.21 16.06 2.34
CA ASP A 227 -1.33 15.13 2.50
C ASP A 227 -1.07 14.07 3.59
N MET A 228 0.15 13.52 3.66
CA MET A 228 0.51 12.54 4.68
C MET A 228 0.53 13.17 6.07
N ILE A 229 0.98 14.42 6.18
CA ILE A 229 0.92 15.18 7.43
C ILE A 229 -0.53 15.41 7.87
N ALA A 230 -1.41 15.80 6.96
CA ALA A 230 -2.82 16.02 7.26
C ALA A 230 -3.54 14.74 7.71
N ALA A 231 -3.11 13.58 7.23
CA ALA A 231 -3.65 12.28 7.60
C ALA A 231 -3.13 11.72 8.93
N LEU A 232 -2.13 12.35 9.57
CA LEU A 232 -1.60 11.87 10.85
C LEU A 232 -2.63 12.04 11.98
N PRO A 233 -2.82 11.02 12.83
CA PRO A 233 -3.72 11.17 13.97
C PRO A 233 -3.15 12.21 14.96
N PRO A 234 -3.99 12.96 15.71
CA PRO A 234 -3.54 13.99 16.66
C PRO A 234 -2.46 13.53 17.65
N ARG A 235 -2.48 12.24 18.04
CA ARG A 235 -1.47 11.61 18.90
C ARG A 235 -0.10 11.40 18.25
N ALA A 236 0.01 11.39 16.92
CA ALA A 236 1.30 11.30 16.22
C ALA A 236 2.11 12.61 16.31
N TRP A 237 1.45 13.67 16.78
CA TRP A 237 2.00 15.00 17.08
C TRP A 237 2.37 15.17 18.56
N THR A 238 2.34 14.10 19.36
CA THR A 238 2.88 14.08 20.73
C THR A 238 4.17 13.27 20.74
N SER A 239 5.14 13.70 21.55
CA SER A 239 6.36 12.89 21.74
C SER A 239 5.96 11.67 22.56
N GLY A 240 6.69 10.55 22.48
CA GLY A 240 6.44 9.33 23.28
C GLY A 240 6.42 9.52 24.82
N THR A 241 6.48 10.77 25.30
CA THR A 241 6.33 11.20 26.69
C THR A 241 4.92 11.73 27.01
N GLY A 242 3.95 11.66 26.09
CA GLY A 242 2.58 12.15 26.31
C GLY A 242 2.46 13.68 26.31
N ARG A 243 3.56 14.41 26.11
CA ARG A 243 3.53 15.86 25.89
C ARG A 243 3.25 16.17 24.41
N PRO A 244 2.32 17.11 24.11
CA PRO A 244 2.22 17.71 22.78
C PRO A 244 3.59 18.25 22.39
N TRP A 245 3.99 18.14 21.11
CA TRP A 245 5.20 18.81 20.63
C TRP A 245 4.96 20.33 20.61
N THR A 246 4.88 20.97 21.78
CA THR A 246 4.98 22.43 21.94
C THR A 246 6.40 22.93 21.67
N GLY A 247 7.33 22.04 21.32
CA GLY A 247 8.73 22.32 21.02
C GLY A 247 9.17 22.10 19.57
N VAL A 248 8.26 21.75 18.65
CA VAL A 248 8.43 22.26 17.29
C VAL A 248 7.90 23.67 17.37
N ASP A 249 8.77 24.62 17.68
CA ASP A 249 8.39 26.02 17.59
C ASP A 249 8.22 26.35 16.09
N PHE A 250 7.01 26.02 15.60
CA PHE A 250 6.53 26.34 14.27
C PHE A 250 6.64 27.84 14.01
N SER A 251 6.70 28.68 15.06
CA SER A 251 6.89 30.12 14.97
C SER A 251 8.37 30.52 14.87
N ARG A 252 9.29 29.97 15.68
CA ARG A 252 10.73 30.31 15.63
C ARG A 252 11.46 29.82 14.38
N ARG A 253 10.93 28.83 13.67
CA ARG A 253 11.50 28.41 12.38
C ARG A 253 10.76 28.96 11.17
N ARG A 254 9.76 29.86 11.31
CA ARG A 254 9.05 30.50 10.16
C ARG A 254 10.01 31.08 9.11
N GLY A 255 11.10 31.70 9.53
CA GLY A 255 12.14 32.21 8.63
C GLY A 255 12.89 31.11 7.85
N MET A 256 13.01 29.91 8.42
CA MET A 256 13.64 28.75 7.77
C MET A 256 12.67 28.04 6.81
N TRP A 257 11.37 28.00 7.13
CA TRP A 257 10.32 27.46 6.26
C TRP A 257 10.07 28.32 5.02
N GLN A 258 10.09 29.66 5.18
CA GLN A 258 9.93 30.63 4.08
C GLN A 258 11.16 30.70 3.17
N SER A 259 12.38 30.55 3.70
CA SER A 259 13.62 30.57 2.90
C SER A 259 13.87 29.30 2.07
N ARG A 260 13.12 28.22 2.31
CA ARG A 260 13.22 26.94 1.58
C ARG A 260 11.98 26.57 0.76
N GLY A 261 11.05 27.51 0.56
CA GLY A 261 9.92 27.34 -0.37
C GLY A 261 8.82 26.38 0.08
N VAL A 262 8.70 26.08 1.38
CA VAL A 262 7.58 25.28 1.91
C VAL A 262 6.38 26.22 2.11
N ALA A 263 5.54 26.33 1.09
CA ALA A 263 4.36 27.18 1.10
C ALA A 263 3.29 26.70 2.10
N ALA A 264 2.52 27.67 2.59
CA ALA A 264 1.47 27.56 3.60
C ALA A 264 0.48 26.40 3.39
N SER A 265 0.53 25.39 4.26
CA SER A 265 -0.60 24.43 4.43
C SER A 265 -0.88 24.05 5.88
N VAL A 266 -0.08 24.55 6.84
CA VAL A 266 -0.23 24.22 8.28
C VAL A 266 -1.23 25.16 8.99
N HIS A 267 -1.99 26.00 8.27
CA HIS A 267 -2.89 26.97 8.90
C HIS A 267 -4.23 26.39 9.38
N ALA A 268 -4.58 25.15 9.06
CA ALA A 268 -5.93 24.62 9.32
C ALA A 268 -6.08 23.70 10.55
N VAL A 269 -5.01 23.29 11.23
CA VAL A 269 -5.09 22.26 12.30
C VAL A 269 -5.05 22.84 13.72
N GLY A 270 -5.00 24.17 13.87
CA GLY A 270 -4.80 24.86 15.15
C GLY A 270 -6.04 25.48 15.80
N GLY A 271 -7.26 25.08 15.41
CA GLY A 271 -8.50 25.65 15.93
C GLY A 271 -9.25 24.70 16.88
N CYS A 272 -8.68 24.39 18.04
CA CYS A 272 -9.42 23.79 19.13
C CYS A 272 -9.42 24.80 20.29
N GLU A 273 -10.40 25.70 20.29
CA GLU A 273 -10.67 26.57 21.43
C GLU A 273 -11.26 25.73 22.57
N ASP A 274 -10.61 25.83 23.72
CA ASP A 274 -10.91 25.16 24.98
C ASP A 274 -12.21 25.74 25.60
N PRO A 275 -13.31 24.97 25.76
CA PRO A 275 -14.49 25.48 26.41
C PRO A 275 -14.29 25.45 27.93
N ARG A 276 -13.99 26.61 28.51
CA ARG A 276 -13.98 26.82 29.97
C ARG A 276 -15.34 26.45 30.59
N PRO A 277 -15.39 25.88 31.81
CA PRO A 277 -16.64 25.48 32.45
C PRO A 277 -17.36 26.70 33.03
N GLY A 278 -18.59 26.94 32.57
CA GLY A 278 -19.52 27.90 33.17
C GLY A 278 -20.33 27.27 34.32
N PRO A 279 -20.80 28.07 35.31
CA PRO A 279 -21.27 27.56 36.59
C PRO A 279 -22.70 26.99 36.52
N ALA A 280 -22.98 26.03 37.42
CA ALA A 280 -24.26 25.39 37.62
C ALA A 280 -25.31 26.29 38.31
N SER A 281 -26.58 26.16 37.92
CA SER A 281 -27.82 26.17 38.76
C SER A 281 -29.08 26.42 37.90
N PRO A 282 -30.31 26.19 38.40
CA PRO A 282 -30.87 24.96 38.95
C PRO A 282 -32.22 24.59 38.28
N ALA A 283 -32.82 23.49 38.76
CA ALA A 283 -34.06 22.88 38.28
C ALA A 283 -35.32 23.77 38.30
N THR A 284 -36.22 23.50 37.35
CA THR A 284 -37.68 23.59 37.58
C THR A 284 -38.45 22.57 36.73
N THR A 285 -39.43 21.99 37.42
CA THR A 285 -40.29 20.84 37.12
C THR A 285 -41.52 21.12 36.23
N ARG A 286 -42.13 20.00 35.79
CA ARG A 286 -43.53 19.75 35.32
C ARG A 286 -43.70 19.80 33.80
N GLY A 287 -44.36 18.84 33.15
CA GLY A 287 -45.07 17.63 33.57
C GLY A 287 -45.72 16.92 32.37
N SER A 288 -46.25 15.70 32.60
CA SER A 288 -47.39 14.98 31.96
C SER A 288 -47.52 15.03 30.41
N GLU A 289 -47.76 13.98 29.62
CA GLU A 289 -48.43 12.68 29.75
C GLU A 289 -48.11 11.82 28.49
N SER A 290 -48.32 10.49 28.56
CA SER A 290 -48.31 9.55 27.42
C SER A 290 -49.76 9.07 27.11
N PRO A 291 -50.01 8.02 26.30
CA PRO A 291 -49.93 7.92 24.83
C PRO A 291 -51.27 7.39 24.22
N ILE A 292 -51.52 7.50 22.89
CA ILE A 292 -52.61 6.73 22.22
C ILE A 292 -52.18 6.20 20.83
N ARG A 293 -52.61 4.95 20.57
CA ARG A 293 -52.40 4.00 19.46
C ARG A 293 -53.35 4.18 18.25
N ALA A 294 -53.01 3.44 17.19
CA ALA A 294 -53.85 2.67 16.23
C ALA A 294 -54.36 3.41 14.96
N SER A 295 -53.90 2.97 13.77
CA SER A 295 -54.56 2.07 12.76
C SER A 295 -55.39 2.89 11.76
N THR A 296 -55.55 2.61 10.45
CA THR A 296 -55.68 1.38 9.66
C THR A 296 -55.71 1.78 8.16
N ASP A 297 -55.24 0.86 7.30
CA ASP A 297 -55.74 0.42 5.98
C ASP A 297 -56.40 1.35 4.95
N GLY A 298 -56.08 1.07 3.67
CA GLY A 298 -57.08 1.12 2.60
C GLY A 298 -56.55 1.48 1.22
N ALA A 299 -56.20 0.49 0.40
CA ALA A 299 -56.11 0.59 -1.05
C ALA A 299 -57.39 0.03 -1.70
N PRO A 300 -57.76 0.48 -2.91
CA PRO A 300 -58.50 -0.34 -3.87
C PRO A 300 -57.58 -1.13 -4.81
#